data_AF-A0A7X6RFB8-F1
#
_entry.id   AF-A0A7X6RFB8-F1
#
_cell.length_a   1.000
_cell.length_b   1.000
_cell.length_c   1.000
_cell.angle_alpha   90.00
_cell.angle_beta   90.00
_cell.angle_gamma   90.00
#
_symmetry.space_group_name_H-M   'P 1'
#
loop_
_entity.id
_entity.type
_entity.pdbx_description
1 polymer ?
#
loop_
_entity_poly.entity_id
_entity_poly.type
_entity_poly.pdbx_seq_one_letter_code
_entity_poly.pdbx_strand_id
1 'polypeptide(L)'
;MTKKRSTKASIRKRLMEQERERLEKKAEHFSEVADNIGEIDELMVRTVAAVDALQRLDVTLAEIEETTGVSASRLSSVRRRVNALTAGDGGDLEGQDESSEGGPASDSEGVSSGDEHQHDGGHQ
;
A
#
# COMPACT_ATOMS: atom_id res chain seq x y z
N MET A 1 23.54 22.01 46.25
CA MET A 1 22.38 21.68 45.39
C MET A 1 22.81 21.01 44.06
N THR A 2 23.48 19.85 44.10
CA THR A 2 24.08 19.21 42.90
C THR A 2 23.39 17.90 42.49
N LYS A 3 22.78 17.16 43.43
CA LYS A 3 22.10 15.88 43.16
C LYS A 3 20.91 16.01 42.19
N LYS A 4 20.05 17.02 42.37
CA LYS A 4 18.87 17.23 41.49
C LYS A 4 19.23 17.56 40.03
N ARG A 5 20.36 18.24 39.80
CA ARG A 5 20.85 18.59 38.45
C ARG A 5 21.42 17.38 37.72
N SER A 6 22.11 16.50 38.44
CA SER A 6 22.64 15.23 37.93
C SER A 6 21.53 14.32 37.40
N THR A 7 20.42 14.17 38.14
CA THR A 7 19.33 13.27 37.75
C THR A 7 18.61 13.72 36.47
N LYS A 8 18.38 15.03 36.28
CA LYS A 8 17.72 15.58 35.08
C LYS A 8 18.57 15.37 33.81
N ALA A 9 19.88 15.51 33.91
CA ALA A 9 20.80 15.25 32.80
C ALA A 9 20.82 13.77 32.43
N SER A 10 20.84 12.86 33.41
CA SER A 10 20.79 11.42 33.18
C SER A 10 19.47 10.97 32.53
N ILE A 11 18.32 11.53 32.94
CA ILE A 11 17.03 11.25 32.32
C ILE A 11 17.02 11.71 30.86
N ARG A 12 17.50 12.93 30.58
CA ARG A 12 17.58 13.43 29.20
C ARG A 12 18.47 12.55 28.33
N LYS A 13 19.64 12.15 28.83
CA LYS A 13 20.54 11.25 28.11
C LYS A 13 19.85 9.92 27.78
N ARG A 14 19.16 9.32 28.75
CA ARG A 14 18.40 8.08 28.55
C ARG A 14 17.30 8.22 27.51
N LEU A 15 16.56 9.33 27.51
CA LEU A 15 15.50 9.57 26.52
C LEU A 15 16.07 9.74 25.11
N MET A 16 17.19 10.45 24.96
CA MET A 16 17.84 10.61 23.64
C MET A 16 18.40 9.27 23.13
N GLU A 17 18.94 8.44 24.02
CA GLU A 17 19.42 7.10 23.66
C GLU A 17 18.27 6.19 23.21
N GLN A 18 17.15 6.20 23.94
CA GLN A 18 15.96 5.43 23.57
C GLN A 18 15.37 5.89 22.23
N GLU A 19 15.34 7.20 21.97
CA GLU A 19 14.86 7.71 20.69
C GLU A 19 15.80 7.35 19.54
N ARG A 20 17.12 7.39 19.78
CA ARG A 20 18.11 6.95 18.80
C ARG A 20 17.94 5.46 18.46
N GLU A 21 17.85 4.59 19.47
CA GLU A 21 17.65 3.15 19.27
C GLU A 21 16.34 2.88 18.52
N ARG A 22 15.28 3.64 18.81
CA ARG A 22 14.01 3.53 18.10
C ARG A 22 14.12 3.95 16.64
N LEU A 23 14.86 5.03 16.33
CA LEU A 23 15.09 5.48 14.97
C LEU A 23 15.96 4.50 14.18
N GLU A 24 16.96 3.90 14.83
CA GLU A 24 17.82 2.88 14.22
C GLU A 24 17.00 1.64 13.83
N LYS A 25 16.19 1.09 14.74
CA LYS A 25 15.27 -0.03 14.42
C LYS A 25 14.29 0.30 13.31
N LYS A 26 13.80 1.54 13.26
CA LYS A 26 12.93 1.98 12.15
C LYS A 26 13.67 1.98 10.82
N ALA A 27 14.90 2.48 10.79
CA ALA A 27 15.71 2.50 9.59
C ALA A 27 16.01 1.07 9.11
N GLU A 28 16.32 0.15 10.03
CA GLU A 28 16.50 -1.29 9.72
C GLU A 28 15.25 -1.87 9.06
N HIS A 29 14.06 -1.66 9.63
CA HIS A 29 12.82 -2.16 9.03
C HIS A 29 12.49 -1.51 7.68
N PHE A 30 12.79 -0.22 7.49
CA PHE A 30 12.61 0.39 6.17
C PHE A 30 13.55 -0.22 5.11
N SER A 31 14.80 -0.51 5.48
CA SER A 31 15.74 -1.20 4.60
C SER A 31 15.23 -2.59 4.24
N GLU A 32 14.78 -3.36 5.23
CA GLU A 32 14.22 -4.70 5.02
C GLU A 32 13.00 -4.67 4.09
N VAL A 33 12.11 -3.69 4.23
CA VAL A 33 10.98 -3.50 3.32
C VAL A 33 11.45 -3.21 1.89
N ALA A 34 12.47 -2.35 1.71
CA ALA A 34 13.00 -2.03 0.40
C ALA A 34 13.65 -3.26 -0.28
N ASP A 35 14.43 -4.04 0.47
CA ASP A 35 15.06 -5.27 -0.01
C ASP A 35 14.01 -6.29 -0.44
N ASN A 36 12.97 -6.50 0.39
CA ASN A 36 11.85 -7.39 0.08
C ASN A 36 11.08 -6.95 -1.18
N ILE A 37 10.92 -5.65 -1.41
CA ILE A 37 10.30 -5.14 -2.64
C ILE A 37 11.15 -5.48 -3.86
N GLY A 38 12.48 -5.30 -3.77
CA GLY A 38 13.41 -5.71 -4.82
C GLY A 38 13.30 -7.21 -5.15
N GLU A 39 13.24 -8.06 -4.13
CA GLU A 39 13.03 -9.51 -4.32
C GLU A 39 11.69 -9.84 -5.00
N ILE A 40 10.61 -9.13 -4.65
CA ILE A 40 9.30 -9.27 -5.30
C ILE A 40 9.38 -8.88 -6.77
N ASP A 41 10.05 -7.78 -7.10
CA ASP A 41 10.23 -7.32 -8.48
C ASP A 41 11.00 -8.36 -9.31
N GLU A 42 12.07 -8.94 -8.78
CA GLU A 42 12.81 -10.03 -9.42
C GLU A 42 11.95 -11.30 -9.61
N LEU A 43 11.11 -11.63 -8.63
CA LEU A 43 10.16 -12.75 -8.75
C LEU A 43 9.10 -12.48 -9.81
N MET A 44 8.62 -11.25 -9.94
CA MET A 44 7.69 -10.85 -11.00
C MET A 44 8.33 -11.02 -12.38
N VAL A 45 9.57 -10.56 -12.57
CA VAL A 45 10.32 -10.74 -13.84
C VAL A 45 10.45 -12.21 -14.20
N ARG A 46 10.84 -13.06 -13.23
CA ARG A 46 10.95 -14.51 -13.43
C ARG A 46 9.60 -15.15 -13.76
N THR A 47 8.52 -14.69 -13.13
CA THR A 47 7.16 -15.16 -13.40
C THR A 47 6.75 -14.89 -14.85
N VAL A 48 6.99 -13.67 -15.35
CA VAL A 48 6.70 -13.32 -16.75
C VAL A 48 7.51 -14.18 -17.71
N ALA A 49 8.80 -14.37 -17.46
CA ALA A 49 9.65 -15.23 -18.29
C ALA A 49 9.16 -16.69 -18.34
N ALA A 50 8.67 -17.22 -17.22
CA ALA A 50 8.10 -18.57 -17.15
C ALA A 50 6.78 -18.67 -17.94
N VAL A 51 5.90 -17.66 -17.83
CA VAL A 51 4.66 -17.58 -18.62
C VAL A 51 4.98 -17.51 -20.11
N ASP A 52 5.94 -16.68 -20.51
CA ASP A 52 6.37 -16.57 -21.91
C ASP A 52 6.90 -17.90 -22.45
N ALA A 53 7.66 -18.64 -21.64
CA ALA A 53 8.18 -19.96 -22.02
C ALA A 53 7.03 -20.97 -22.23
N LEU A 54 6.01 -20.96 -21.37
CA LEU A 54 4.82 -21.80 -21.52
C LEU A 54 4.03 -21.44 -22.79
N GLN A 55 3.85 -20.15 -23.06
CA GLN A 55 3.15 -19.70 -24.28
C GLN A 55 3.89 -20.07 -25.57
N ARG A 56 5.23 -20.21 -25.54
CA ARG A 56 6.02 -20.74 -26.67
C ARG A 56 5.83 -22.24 -26.90
N LEU A 57 5.30 -22.95 -25.91
CA LEU A 57 4.92 -24.36 -25.98
C LEU A 57 3.43 -24.52 -26.26
N ASP A 58 2.79 -23.50 -26.83
CA ASP A 58 1.36 -23.43 -27.15
C ASP A 58 0.42 -23.56 -25.94
N VAL A 59 0.92 -23.37 -24.72
CA VAL A 59 0.09 -23.35 -23.51
C VAL A 59 -0.63 -22.00 -23.39
N THR A 60 -1.95 -22.05 -23.32
CA THR A 60 -2.81 -20.87 -23.21
C THR A 60 -2.82 -20.30 -21.78
N LEU A 61 -3.16 -19.01 -21.63
CA LEU A 61 -3.32 -18.42 -20.29
C LEU A 61 -4.41 -19.10 -19.46
N ALA A 62 -5.43 -19.67 -20.12
CA ALA A 62 -6.50 -20.42 -19.45
C ALA A 62 -5.97 -21.72 -18.82
N GLU A 63 -5.13 -22.47 -19.55
CA GLU A 63 -4.50 -23.69 -19.02
C GLU A 63 -3.50 -23.38 -17.89
N ILE A 64 -2.78 -22.26 -17.99
CA ILE A 64 -1.90 -21.79 -16.90
C ILE A 64 -2.74 -21.45 -15.66
N GLU A 65 -3.85 -20.74 -15.83
CA GLU A 65 -4.76 -20.39 -14.74
C GLU A 65 -5.37 -21.64 -14.09
N GLU A 66 -5.86 -22.59 -14.89
CA GLU A 66 -6.40 -23.86 -14.41
C GLU A 66 -5.36 -24.67 -13.61
N THR A 67 -4.11 -24.69 -14.07
CA THR A 67 -3.04 -25.49 -13.44
C THR A 67 -2.46 -24.82 -12.19
N THR A 68 -2.28 -23.50 -12.21
CA THR A 68 -1.57 -22.76 -11.15
C THR A 68 -2.49 -22.07 -10.16
N GLY A 69 -3.76 -21.87 -10.52
CA GLY A 69 -4.71 -21.04 -9.77
C GLY A 69 -4.44 -19.53 -9.88
N VAL A 70 -3.48 -19.10 -10.70
CA VAL A 70 -3.16 -17.69 -10.92
C VAL A 70 -3.97 -17.16 -12.09
N SER A 71 -4.86 -16.20 -11.83
CA SER A 71 -5.74 -15.68 -12.87
C SER A 71 -4.99 -15.00 -14.02
N ALA A 72 -5.52 -15.12 -15.25
CA ALA A 72 -4.98 -14.43 -16.41
C ALA A 72 -4.94 -12.90 -16.23
N SER A 73 -5.89 -12.35 -15.46
CA SER A 73 -5.90 -10.92 -15.08
C SER A 73 -4.73 -10.54 -14.18
N ARG A 74 -4.36 -11.40 -13.22
CA ARG A 74 -3.20 -11.22 -12.35
C ARG A 74 -1.90 -11.34 -13.16
N LEU A 75 -1.79 -12.33 -14.04
CA LEU A 75 -0.65 -12.49 -14.94
C LEU A 75 -0.47 -11.27 -15.84
N SER A 76 -1.56 -10.72 -16.39
CA SER A 76 -1.53 -9.50 -17.19
C SER A 76 -1.08 -8.27 -16.39
N SER A 77 -1.50 -8.16 -15.13
CA SER A 77 -1.06 -7.09 -14.22
C SER A 77 0.43 -7.19 -13.91
N VAL A 78 0.93 -8.41 -13.63
CA VAL A 78 2.36 -8.67 -13.41
C VAL A 78 3.17 -8.32 -14.65
N ARG A 79 2.73 -8.72 -15.85
CA ARG A 79 3.41 -8.38 -17.11
C ARG A 79 3.49 -6.86 -17.34
N ARG A 80 2.43 -6.10 -17.05
CA ARG A 80 2.47 -4.63 -17.13
C ARG A 80 3.48 -4.01 -16.17
N ARG A 81 3.54 -4.49 -14.92
CA ARG A 81 4.52 -4.01 -13.94
C ARG A 81 5.94 -4.33 -14.34
N VAL A 82 6.20 -5.56 -14.81
CA VAL A 82 7.53 -5.95 -15.33
C VAL A 82 7.94 -5.06 -16.49
N ASN A 83 7.03 -4.77 -17.43
CA ASN A 83 7.34 -3.85 -18.53
C ASN A 83 7.69 -2.44 -18.05
N ALA A 84 7.03 -1.94 -17.00
CA ALA A 84 7.36 -0.64 -16.40
C ALA A 84 8.73 -0.67 -15.70
N LEU A 85 9.06 -1.77 -15.00
CA LEU A 85 10.35 -1.96 -14.35
C LEU A 85 11.50 -2.05 -15.37
N THR A 86 11.29 -2.70 -16.52
CA THR A 86 12.32 -2.86 -17.55
C THR A 86 12.43 -1.66 -18.49
N ALA A 87 11.39 -0.83 -18.61
CA ALA A 87 11.41 0.41 -19.38
C ALA A 87 12.15 1.57 -18.67
N GLY A 88 12.60 1.38 -17.44
CA GLY A 88 13.18 2.38 -16.54
C GLY A 88 14.61 2.87 -16.82
N ASP A 89 15.02 2.99 -18.10
CA ASP A 89 16.19 3.80 -18.53
C ASP A 89 15.75 4.94 -19.48
N GLY A 90 14.63 5.62 -19.18
CA GLY A 90 14.28 6.88 -19.85
C GLY A 90 12.86 7.01 -20.42
N GLY A 91 11.90 6.17 -20.01
CA GLY A 91 10.49 6.33 -20.40
C GLY A 91 9.72 7.21 -19.42
N ASP A 92 9.70 8.50 -19.71
CA ASP A 92 8.71 9.48 -19.24
C ASP A 92 7.33 8.87 -18.91
N LEU A 93 6.93 8.92 -17.63
CA LEU A 93 5.59 8.59 -17.16
C LEU A 93 4.72 9.85 -17.04
N GLU A 94 4.93 10.86 -17.90
CA GLU A 94 3.92 11.88 -18.14
C GLU A 94 2.70 11.25 -18.82
N GLY A 95 1.62 11.05 -18.05
CA GLY A 95 0.30 10.86 -18.66
C GLY A 95 -0.69 9.91 -17.99
N GLN A 96 -0.59 9.61 -16.69
CA GLN A 96 -1.75 9.08 -15.96
C GLN A 96 -2.25 10.10 -14.93
N ASP A 97 -3.07 11.01 -15.47
CA ASP A 97 -4.00 11.90 -14.80
C ASP A 97 -4.53 11.34 -13.48
N GLU A 98 -3.97 11.87 -12.41
CA GLU A 98 -4.42 11.75 -11.04
C GLU A 98 -5.41 12.87 -10.73
N SER A 99 -6.61 12.77 -11.32
CA SER A 99 -7.76 13.60 -10.96
C SER A 99 -8.78 12.77 -10.19
N SER A 100 -8.69 12.79 -8.86
CA SER A 100 -9.70 13.49 -8.06
C SER A 100 -9.34 13.43 -6.58
N GLU A 101 -8.83 14.54 -6.07
CA GLU A 101 -8.80 14.88 -4.66
C GLU A 101 -10.23 14.86 -4.09
N GLY A 102 -10.49 13.95 -3.15
CA GLY A 102 -11.64 14.00 -2.25
C GLY A 102 -11.16 14.21 -0.82
N GLY A 103 -10.90 15.46 -0.45
CA GLY A 103 -10.49 15.88 0.89
C GLY A 103 -11.53 15.60 1.99
N PRO A 104 -11.19 15.92 3.25
CA PRO A 104 -11.74 15.31 4.46
C PRO A 104 -13.22 15.63 4.67
N ALA A 105 -14.01 14.64 5.09
CA ALA A 105 -15.36 14.87 5.59
C ALA A 105 -15.28 15.74 6.86
N SER A 106 -15.51 17.04 6.71
CA SER A 106 -15.74 17.97 7.81
C SER A 106 -17.09 17.70 8.44
N ASP A 107 -17.09 17.70 9.78
CA ASP A 107 -18.25 17.68 10.65
C ASP A 107 -19.34 18.67 10.20
N SER A 108 -20.57 18.19 10.10
CA SER A 108 -21.76 19.04 10.22
C SER A 108 -22.73 18.38 11.18
N GLU A 109 -22.68 18.88 12.41
CA GLU A 109 -23.72 18.89 13.44
C GLU A 109 -25.12 18.56 12.89
N GLY A 110 -25.72 17.50 13.46
CA GLY A 110 -27.09 17.11 13.19
C GLY A 110 -28.06 18.20 13.61
N VAL A 111 -28.45 19.04 12.65
CA VAL A 111 -29.58 19.95 12.81
C VAL A 111 -30.88 19.17 12.63
N SER A 112 -31.59 19.02 13.74
CA SER A 112 -32.98 18.57 13.81
C SER A 112 -33.88 19.54 13.07
N SER A 113 -34.56 19.06 12.03
CA SER A 113 -35.73 19.64 11.35
C SER A 113 -36.33 18.46 10.57
N GLY A 114 -37.42 17.84 11.00
CA GLY A 114 -38.78 18.37 10.89
C GLY A 114 -39.47 17.66 9.72
N ASP A 115 -40.76 17.32 9.88
CA ASP A 115 -41.69 16.83 8.84
C ASP A 115 -41.58 15.31 8.50
N GLU A 116 -42.63 14.45 8.45
CA GLU A 116 -44.06 14.59 8.11
C GLU A 116 -44.97 13.52 8.76
N HIS A 117 -46.27 13.85 8.77
CA HIS A 117 -47.49 13.04 8.90
C HIS A 117 -47.49 11.57 8.43
N GLN A 118 -48.28 10.70 9.10
CA GLN A 118 -49.63 10.26 8.64
C GLN A 118 -50.30 9.20 9.57
N HIS A 119 -51.62 9.37 9.73
CA HIS A 119 -52.71 8.38 9.95
C HIS A 119 -52.74 7.42 11.15
N ASP A 120 -53.76 7.58 12.02
CA ASP A 120 -54.77 6.55 12.38
C ASP A 120 -55.89 7.26 13.18
N GLY A 121 -57.17 7.31 12.79
CA GLY A 121 -58.10 6.18 12.77
C GLY A 121 -59.26 6.50 13.73
N GLY A 122 -60.34 7.09 13.23
CA GLY A 122 -61.55 7.34 14.01
C GLY A 122 -62.46 6.12 14.06
N HIS A 123 -63.13 5.89 15.20
CA HIS A 123 -64.41 5.19 15.27
C HIS A 123 -65.25 5.73 16.43
N GLN A 124 -66.55 5.59 16.22
CA GLN A 124 -67.70 6.26 16.84
C GLN A 124 -67.95 5.90 18.30
#